data_AF-A0ABD1DMB8-F1
#
_entry.id   AF-A0ABD1DMB8-F1
#
_cell.length_a   1.000
_cell.length_b   1.000
_cell.length_c   1.000
_cell.angle_alpha   90.00
_cell.angle_beta   90.00
_cell.angle_gamma   90.00
#
_symmetry.space_group_name_H-M   'P 1'
#
loop_
_entity.id
_entity.type
_entity.pdbx_description
1 polymer ?
#
loop_
_entity_poly.entity_id
_entity_poly.type
_entity_poly.pdbx_seq_one_letter_code
_entity_poly.pdbx_strand_id
1 'polypeptide(L)'
;MLFEAVQCGDLPRVATLLDGGVDVNGRDDKFFNTALHRAVFAKENRLELVDLLVGRGADCNALNKKYLTASELALETKQDELAKRMILRETEHLANHLAYYLLIRRGNLQLFEYLISIKRLKYEDEILIIAKAYAELRLKNVPLKEHMEAYLNEILINHDYWLINSGGGGGRGRQRKDRVQNVHRIREIIENVRELFAKYDNHNLMDVDSIFLLRLSYILENIFFIRNHYKELPLHHVEFCIGNT
;
A
#
# COMPACT_ATOMS: atom_id res chain seq x y z
N MET A 1 32.49 19.28 -11.20
CA MET A 1 33.43 18.14 -11.06
C MET A 1 32.74 16.81 -10.72
N LEU A 2 32.30 16.54 -9.48
CA LEU A 2 31.64 15.24 -9.16
C LEU A 2 30.32 15.05 -9.92
N PHE A 3 29.43 16.05 -9.88
CA PHE A 3 28.13 15.97 -10.57
C PHE A 3 28.25 15.81 -12.09
N GLU A 4 29.27 16.40 -12.71
CA GLU A 4 29.54 16.24 -14.14
C GLU A 4 30.00 14.82 -14.46
N ALA A 5 30.90 14.25 -13.64
CA ALA A 5 31.34 12.86 -13.79
C ALA A 5 30.18 11.88 -13.64
N VAL A 6 29.31 12.10 -12.65
CA VAL A 6 28.07 11.34 -12.46
C VAL A 6 27.16 11.48 -13.67
N GLN A 7 26.93 12.70 -14.17
CA GLN A 7 26.03 12.92 -15.31
C GLN A 7 26.56 12.29 -16.61
N CYS A 8 27.88 12.19 -16.77
CA CYS A 8 28.51 11.50 -17.89
C CYS A 8 28.49 9.97 -17.76
N GLY A 9 28.27 9.39 -16.57
CA GLY A 9 28.39 7.94 -16.38
C GLY A 9 29.82 7.44 -16.12
N ASP A 10 30.75 8.34 -15.80
CA ASP A 10 32.20 8.05 -15.69
C ASP A 10 32.54 7.42 -14.33
N LEU A 11 32.31 6.11 -14.20
CA LEU A 11 32.53 5.35 -12.96
C LEU A 11 33.94 5.52 -12.39
N PRO A 12 35.04 5.38 -13.16
CA PRO A 12 36.39 5.54 -12.62
C PRO A 12 36.63 6.93 -12.05
N ARG A 13 36.16 7.98 -12.73
CA ARG A 13 36.32 9.35 -12.26
C ARG A 13 35.46 9.63 -11.03
N VAL A 14 34.23 9.13 -10.98
CA VAL A 14 33.38 9.22 -9.78
C VAL A 14 34.06 8.54 -8.60
N ALA A 15 34.55 7.31 -8.76
CA ALA A 15 35.26 6.59 -7.70
C ALA A 15 36.49 7.37 -7.21
N THR A 16 37.33 7.85 -8.13
CA THR A 16 38.53 8.63 -7.80
C THR A 16 38.20 9.91 -7.02
N LEU A 17 37.15 10.62 -7.41
CA LEU A 17 36.73 11.84 -6.72
C LEU A 17 36.23 11.54 -5.30
N LEU A 18 35.45 10.47 -5.13
CA LEU A 18 34.97 10.05 -3.81
C LEU A 18 36.11 9.56 -2.93
N ASP A 19 37.10 8.84 -3.49
CA ASP A 19 38.32 8.43 -2.79
C ASP A 19 39.21 9.63 -2.41
N GLY A 20 39.14 10.72 -3.17
CA GLY A 20 39.76 12.00 -2.86
C GLY A 20 39.07 12.80 -1.74
N GLY A 21 38.06 12.24 -1.08
CA GLY A 21 37.37 12.86 0.06
C GLY A 21 36.26 13.84 -0.32
N VAL A 22 35.79 13.83 -1.58
CA VAL A 22 34.60 14.60 -1.94
C VAL A 22 33.39 14.03 -1.22
N ASP A 23 32.62 14.90 -0.58
CA ASP A 23 31.39 14.51 0.11
C ASP A 23 30.35 13.97 -0.88
N VAL A 24 30.04 12.68 -0.76
CA VAL A 24 29.03 11.98 -1.59
C VAL A 24 27.61 12.55 -1.39
N ASN A 25 27.35 13.15 -0.23
CA ASN A 25 26.07 13.74 0.15
C ASN A 25 26.01 15.24 -0.11
N GLY A 26 27.08 15.81 -0.67
CA GLY A 26 27.12 17.19 -1.15
C GLY A 26 25.95 17.45 -2.12
N ARG A 27 25.33 18.61 -1.98
CA ARG A 27 24.19 19.04 -2.79
C ARG A 27 24.63 20.09 -3.78
N ASP A 28 24.08 20.06 -4.99
CA ASP A 28 24.24 21.19 -5.90
C ASP A 28 23.38 22.39 -5.51
N ASP A 29 23.82 23.57 -5.93
CA ASP A 29 23.16 24.83 -5.57
C ASP A 29 21.83 25.05 -6.32
N LYS A 30 21.66 24.41 -7.49
CA LYS A 30 20.54 24.71 -8.39
C LYS A 30 19.25 24.01 -7.96
N PHE A 31 19.35 22.74 -7.61
CA PHE A 31 18.20 21.87 -7.33
C PHE A 31 18.33 21.11 -6.01
N PHE A 32 19.39 21.37 -5.24
CA PHE A 32 19.69 20.63 -4.01
C PHE A 32 19.82 19.12 -4.25
N ASN A 33 20.21 18.72 -5.46
CA ASN A 33 20.39 17.31 -5.79
C ASN A 33 21.72 16.83 -5.24
N THR A 34 21.70 15.67 -4.59
CA THR A 34 22.92 14.91 -4.27
C THR A 34 23.44 14.17 -5.50
N ALA A 35 24.63 13.56 -5.40
CA ALA A 35 25.16 12.71 -6.46
C ALA A 35 24.18 11.59 -6.84
N LEU A 36 23.48 11.01 -5.86
CA LEU A 36 22.49 9.96 -6.08
C LEU A 36 21.27 10.46 -6.88
N HIS A 37 20.81 11.70 -6.65
CA HIS A 37 19.76 12.30 -7.50
C HIS A 37 20.25 12.55 -8.92
N ARG A 38 21.50 12.99 -9.09
CA ARG A 38 22.08 13.25 -10.42
C ARG A 38 22.29 11.98 -11.23
N ALA A 39 22.50 10.83 -10.58
CA ALA A 39 22.58 9.54 -11.25
C ALA A 39 21.32 9.20 -12.05
N VAL A 40 20.13 9.72 -11.66
CA VAL A 40 18.88 9.57 -12.42
C VAL A 40 18.97 10.14 -13.84
N PHE A 41 19.79 11.17 -14.04
CA PHE A 41 20.00 11.84 -15.32
C PHE A 41 21.32 11.49 -15.99
N ALA A 42 22.03 10.47 -15.50
CA ALA A 42 23.30 10.06 -16.10
C ALA A 42 23.07 9.46 -17.50
N LYS A 43 23.98 9.78 -18.42
CA LYS A 43 23.92 9.29 -19.81
C LYS A 43 24.14 7.78 -19.90
N GLU A 44 25.05 7.26 -19.08
CA GLU A 44 25.51 5.88 -19.09
C GLU A 44 25.68 5.36 -17.65
N ASN A 45 25.79 4.04 -17.49
CA ASN A 45 26.15 3.37 -16.23
C ASN A 45 25.31 3.75 -15.00
N ARG A 46 24.00 4.02 -15.21
CA ARG A 46 23.09 4.51 -14.15
C ARG A 46 22.98 3.54 -12.97
N LEU A 47 22.90 2.23 -13.23
CA LEU A 47 22.73 1.22 -12.18
C LEU A 47 24.02 1.08 -11.36
N GLU A 48 25.16 1.01 -12.04
CA GLU A 48 26.49 0.90 -11.45
C GLU A 48 26.85 2.17 -10.66
N LEU A 49 26.43 3.35 -11.14
CA LEU A 49 26.57 4.60 -10.40
C LEU A 49 25.78 4.58 -9.10
N VAL A 50 24.54 4.08 -9.10
CA VAL A 50 23.74 3.92 -7.88
C VAL A 50 24.46 3.00 -6.91
N ASP A 51 24.94 1.84 -7.37
CA ASP A 51 25.64 0.89 -6.52
C ASP A 51 26.91 1.47 -5.91
N LEU A 52 27.71 2.18 -6.73
CA LEU A 52 28.92 2.86 -6.29
C LEU A 52 28.59 3.94 -5.25
N LEU A 53 27.66 4.85 -5.55
CA LEU A 53 27.32 5.96 -4.67
C LEU A 53 26.76 5.48 -3.33
N VAL A 54 25.81 4.54 -3.34
CA VAL A 54 25.26 3.95 -2.12
C VAL A 54 26.35 3.19 -1.35
N GLY A 55 27.21 2.44 -2.05
CA GLY A 55 28.37 1.76 -1.44
C GLY A 55 29.39 2.71 -0.81
N ARG A 56 29.44 3.98 -1.24
CA ARG A 56 30.26 5.03 -0.63
C ARG A 56 29.51 5.87 0.42
N GLY A 57 28.32 5.44 0.85
CA GLY A 57 27.56 6.08 1.93
C GLY A 57 26.63 7.22 1.47
N ALA A 58 26.18 7.20 0.21
CA ALA A 58 25.15 8.12 -0.24
C ALA A 58 23.84 7.92 0.55
N ASP A 59 23.28 9.01 1.06
CA ASP A 59 22.01 9.02 1.78
C ASP A 59 20.83 8.89 0.79
N CYS A 60 20.21 7.72 0.79
CA CYS A 60 19.01 7.42 -0.01
C CYS A 60 17.78 8.21 0.43
N ASN A 61 17.76 8.73 1.67
CA ASN A 61 16.65 9.51 2.22
C ASN A 61 16.81 11.03 1.99
N ALA A 62 17.93 11.47 1.41
CA ALA A 62 18.14 12.88 1.14
C ALA A 62 17.05 13.42 0.20
N LEU A 63 16.49 14.57 0.53
CA LEU A 63 15.46 15.24 -0.27
C LEU A 63 16.08 16.36 -1.10
N ASN A 64 15.72 16.42 -2.38
CA ASN A 64 16.05 17.56 -3.25
C ASN A 64 15.06 18.73 -3.07
N LYS A 65 15.19 19.77 -3.90
CA LYS A 65 14.33 20.97 -3.87
C LYS A 65 12.84 20.68 -4.11
N LYS A 66 12.50 19.55 -4.74
CA LYS A 66 11.11 19.11 -4.94
C LYS A 66 10.59 18.23 -3.78
N TYR A 67 11.37 18.06 -2.72
CA TYR A 67 11.06 17.13 -1.62
C TYR A 67 10.98 15.66 -2.06
N LEU A 68 11.76 15.29 -3.07
CA LEU A 68 11.85 13.92 -3.56
C LEU A 68 13.18 13.32 -3.17
N THR A 69 13.16 12.05 -2.78
CA THR A 69 14.34 11.18 -2.74
C THR A 69 14.80 10.82 -4.16
N ALA A 70 16.01 10.28 -4.29
CA ALA A 70 16.51 9.84 -5.59
C ALA A 70 15.63 8.75 -6.23
N SER A 71 15.11 7.81 -5.43
CA SER A 71 14.17 6.77 -5.91
C SER A 71 12.83 7.34 -6.36
N GLU A 72 12.30 8.36 -5.66
CA GLU A 72 11.05 9.02 -6.06
C GLU A 72 11.24 9.85 -7.32
N LEU A 73 12.41 10.49 -7.47
CA LEU A 73 12.77 11.20 -8.69
C LEU A 73 12.87 10.24 -9.89
N ALA A 74 13.42 9.04 -9.69
CA ALA A 74 13.46 8.00 -10.72
C ALA A 74 12.04 7.62 -11.18
N LEU A 75 11.08 7.49 -10.24
CA LEU A 75 9.66 7.25 -10.58
C LEU A 75 9.03 8.43 -11.35
N GLU A 76 9.26 9.68 -10.94
CA GLU A 76 8.76 10.84 -11.71
C GLU A 76 9.25 10.83 -13.16
N THR A 77 10.49 10.36 -13.37
CA THR A 77 11.08 10.23 -14.70
C THR A 77 10.74 8.92 -15.43
N LYS A 78 9.87 8.09 -14.85
CA LYS A 78 9.44 6.78 -15.39
C LYS A 78 10.58 5.78 -15.60
N GLN A 79 11.58 5.81 -14.70
CA GLN A 79 12.73 4.92 -14.72
C GLN A 79 12.58 3.80 -13.68
N ASP A 80 11.61 2.91 -13.91
CA ASP A 80 11.20 1.87 -12.95
C ASP A 80 12.34 0.97 -12.50
N GLU A 81 13.19 0.52 -13.43
CA GLU A 81 14.31 -0.35 -13.12
C GLU A 81 15.36 0.34 -12.25
N LEU A 82 15.60 1.63 -12.50
CA LEU A 82 16.52 2.42 -11.67
C LEU A 82 15.93 2.64 -10.27
N ALA A 83 14.63 2.93 -10.17
CA ALA A 83 13.94 3.06 -8.89
C ALA A 83 14.00 1.76 -8.08
N LYS A 84 13.77 0.60 -8.72
CA LYS A 84 13.92 -0.72 -8.10
C LYS A 84 15.34 -0.96 -7.60
N ARG A 85 16.36 -0.61 -8.41
CA ARG A 85 17.77 -0.76 -8.02
C ARG A 85 18.10 0.11 -6.80
N MET A 86 17.63 1.36 -6.77
CA MET A 86 17.83 2.26 -5.63
C MET A 86 17.19 1.71 -4.35
N ILE A 87 15.93 1.26 -4.41
CA ILE A 87 15.24 0.65 -3.26
C ILE A 87 15.93 -0.64 -2.80
N LEU A 88 16.37 -1.48 -3.75
CA LEU A 88 17.11 -2.69 -3.43
C LEU A 88 18.36 -2.35 -2.63
N ARG A 89 19.21 -1.44 -3.13
CA ARG A 89 20.46 -1.04 -2.46
C ARG A 89 20.22 -0.35 -1.12
N GLU A 90 19.18 0.47 -1.02
CA GLU A 90 18.78 1.10 0.22
C GLU A 90 18.38 0.07 1.29
N THR A 91 17.64 -0.97 0.90
CA THR A 91 17.02 -1.93 1.83
C THR A 91 17.77 -3.25 1.96
N GLU A 92 18.87 -3.44 1.23
CA GLU A 92 19.69 -4.65 1.24
C GLU A 92 20.32 -4.90 2.62
N HIS A 93 20.77 -3.83 3.28
CA HIS A 93 21.43 -3.91 4.59
C HIS A 93 20.44 -3.86 5.77
N LEU A 94 19.16 -3.63 5.51
CA LEU A 94 18.14 -3.46 6.53
C LEU A 94 17.37 -4.76 6.77
N ALA A 95 16.96 -4.99 8.01
CA ALA A 95 15.97 -6.02 8.31
C ALA A 95 14.65 -5.71 7.57
N ASN A 96 13.96 -6.75 7.08
CA ASN A 96 12.74 -6.59 6.28
C ASN A 96 11.70 -5.69 6.96
N HIS A 97 11.45 -5.87 8.26
CA HIS A 97 10.57 -5.02 9.06
C HIS A 97 10.91 -3.53 8.92
N LEU A 98 12.19 -3.18 9.06
CA LEU A 98 12.64 -1.79 8.96
C LEU A 98 12.54 -1.26 7.52
N ALA A 99 12.78 -2.12 6.52
CA ALA A 99 12.60 -1.75 5.11
C ALA A 99 11.14 -1.37 4.80
N TYR A 100 10.17 -2.20 5.22
CA TYR A 100 8.75 -1.86 5.05
C TYR A 100 8.35 -0.63 5.88
N TYR A 101 8.82 -0.52 7.13
CA TYR A 101 8.59 0.65 7.98
C TYR A 101 8.98 1.96 7.29
N LEU A 102 10.17 2.01 6.67
CA LEU A 102 10.67 3.20 5.98
C LEU A 102 9.78 3.57 4.78
N LEU A 103 9.40 2.60 3.95
CA LEU A 103 8.59 2.90 2.76
C LEU A 103 7.14 3.25 3.10
N ILE A 104 6.56 2.62 4.12
CA ILE A 104 5.23 3.01 4.63
C ILE A 104 5.27 4.47 5.09
N ARG A 105 6.30 4.85 5.85
CA ARG A 105 6.45 6.22 6.32
C ARG A 105 6.60 7.24 5.20
N ARG A 106 7.27 6.90 4.09
CA ARG A 106 7.35 7.76 2.89
C ARG A 106 5.97 7.94 2.22
N GLY A 107 5.12 6.92 2.30
CA GLY A 107 3.76 6.94 1.76
C GLY A 107 3.73 6.95 0.23
N ASN A 108 4.76 6.41 -0.43
CA ASN A 108 4.79 6.21 -1.87
C ASN A 108 4.42 4.75 -2.19
N LEU A 109 3.19 4.54 -2.67
CA LEU A 109 2.63 3.21 -2.95
C LEU A 109 3.46 2.44 -3.99
N GLN A 110 3.91 3.11 -5.05
CA GLN A 110 4.66 2.44 -6.13
C GLN A 110 6.00 1.91 -5.63
N LEU A 111 6.72 2.68 -4.81
CA LEU A 111 7.97 2.20 -4.19
C LEU A 111 7.70 1.05 -3.22
N PHE A 112 6.60 1.11 -2.48
CA PHE A 112 6.20 0.04 -1.57
C PHE A 112 5.91 -1.27 -2.32
N GLU A 113 5.15 -1.21 -3.40
CA GLU A 113 4.89 -2.36 -4.28
C GLU A 113 6.16 -2.91 -4.92
N TYR A 114 7.10 -2.03 -5.28
CA TYR A 114 8.41 -2.46 -5.78
C TYR A 114 9.17 -3.26 -4.73
N LEU A 115 9.17 -2.83 -3.47
CA LEU A 115 9.82 -3.58 -2.39
C LEU A 115 9.22 -4.97 -2.20
N ILE A 116 7.87 -5.09 -2.22
CA ILE A 116 7.16 -6.38 -2.20
C ILE A 116 7.66 -7.27 -3.34
N SER A 117 7.69 -6.73 -4.56
CA SER A 117 8.13 -7.47 -5.75
C SER A 117 9.59 -7.93 -5.71
N ILE A 118 10.46 -7.16 -5.03
CA ILE A 118 11.90 -7.41 -4.92
C ILE A 118 12.18 -8.50 -3.86
N LYS A 119 11.56 -8.39 -2.67
CA LYS A 119 11.86 -9.28 -1.55
C LYS A 119 11.31 -10.69 -1.73
N ARG A 120 10.24 -10.85 -2.54
CA ARG A 120 9.64 -12.16 -2.90
C ARG A 120 9.46 -13.09 -1.70
N LEU A 121 9.01 -12.53 -0.58
CA LEU A 121 8.75 -13.29 0.64
C LEU A 121 7.49 -14.16 0.45
N LYS A 122 7.31 -15.14 1.34
CA LYS A 122 6.03 -15.85 1.40
C LYS A 122 4.95 -14.86 1.86
N TYR A 123 3.78 -14.94 1.24
CA TYR A 123 2.65 -14.04 1.52
C TYR A 123 2.33 -13.91 3.02
N GLU A 124 2.28 -15.03 3.74
CA GLU A 124 1.99 -15.06 5.19
C GLU A 124 3.06 -14.31 6.01
N ASP A 125 4.34 -14.57 5.75
CA ASP A 125 5.45 -13.93 6.46
C ASP A 125 5.53 -12.43 6.12
N GLU A 126 5.31 -12.08 4.85
CA GLU A 126 5.36 -10.70 4.36
C GLU A 126 4.30 -9.83 5.03
N ILE A 127 3.06 -10.32 5.13
CA ILE A 127 1.97 -9.56 5.75
C ILE A 127 2.20 -9.38 7.23
N LEU A 128 2.71 -10.40 7.93
CA LEU A 128 3.02 -10.26 9.35
C LEU A 128 4.09 -9.19 9.59
N ILE A 129 5.10 -9.11 8.72
CA ILE A 129 6.14 -8.08 8.78
C ILE A 129 5.54 -6.69 8.50
N ILE A 130 4.70 -6.56 7.47
CA ILE A 130 4.01 -5.30 7.13
C ILE A 130 3.10 -4.86 8.29
N ALA A 131 2.31 -5.76 8.85
CA ALA A 131 1.43 -5.52 9.98
C ALA A 131 2.22 -5.00 11.19
N LYS A 132 3.35 -5.63 11.49
CA LYS A 132 4.24 -5.21 12.58
C LYS A 132 4.79 -3.79 12.33
N ALA A 133 5.26 -3.50 11.12
CA ALA A 133 5.79 -2.18 10.76
C ALA A 133 4.72 -1.08 10.87
N TYR A 134 3.50 -1.37 10.40
CA TYR A 134 2.36 -0.47 10.48
C TYR A 134 1.89 -0.24 11.92
N ALA A 135 1.80 -1.29 12.73
CA ALA A 135 1.46 -1.19 14.15
C ALA A 135 2.47 -0.32 14.91
N GLU A 136 3.77 -0.45 14.61
CA GLU A 136 4.81 0.38 15.23
C GLU A 136 4.65 1.87 14.87
N LEU A 137 4.32 2.20 13.61
CA LEU A 137 4.07 3.57 13.17
C LEU A 137 2.85 4.18 13.88
N ARG A 138 1.78 3.40 14.02
CA ARG A 138 0.58 3.80 14.78
C ARG A 138 0.88 4.02 16.25
N LEU A 139 1.61 3.12 16.89
CA LEU A 139 2.02 3.28 18.30
C LEU A 139 2.87 4.53 18.53
N LYS A 140 3.69 4.91 17.54
CA LYS A 140 4.51 6.12 17.57
C LYS A 140 3.76 7.40 17.12
N ASN A 141 2.47 7.30 16.80
CA ASN A 141 1.65 8.41 16.26
C ASN A 141 2.30 9.11 15.06
N VAL A 142 2.95 8.35 14.17
CA VAL A 142 3.54 8.91 12.95
C VAL A 142 2.42 9.13 11.93
N PRO A 143 2.19 10.36 11.45
CA PRO A 143 1.14 10.61 10.46
C PRO A 143 1.48 9.95 9.13
N LEU A 144 0.52 9.23 8.56
CA LEU A 144 0.63 8.58 7.26
C LEU A 144 -0.27 9.27 6.24
N LYS A 145 0.06 9.13 4.96
CA LYS A 145 -0.79 9.62 3.88
C LYS A 145 -2.03 8.72 3.78
N GLU A 146 -3.20 9.32 3.58
CA GLU A 146 -4.49 8.63 3.55
C GLU A 146 -4.52 7.42 2.61
N HIS A 147 -4.01 7.58 1.39
CA HIS A 147 -3.96 6.50 0.40
C HIS A 147 -3.05 5.33 0.81
N MET A 148 -1.98 5.60 1.58
CA MET A 148 -1.09 4.55 2.09
C MET A 148 -1.80 3.77 3.22
N GLU A 149 -2.50 4.49 4.10
CA GLU A 149 -3.26 3.88 5.19
C GLU A 149 -4.42 3.02 4.67
N ALA A 150 -5.16 3.52 3.67
CA ALA A 150 -6.24 2.77 3.01
C ALA A 150 -5.72 1.46 2.40
N TYR A 151 -4.60 1.53 1.67
CA TYR A 151 -3.99 0.36 1.05
C TYR A 151 -3.50 -0.68 2.06
N LEU A 152 -2.84 -0.24 3.14
CA LEU A 152 -2.39 -1.14 4.21
C LEU A 152 -3.56 -1.81 4.91
N ASN A 153 -4.61 -1.04 5.22
CA ASN A 153 -5.82 -1.59 5.82
C ASN A 153 -6.46 -2.63 4.90
N GLU A 154 -6.55 -2.37 3.59
CA GLU A 154 -7.06 -3.33 2.61
C GLU A 154 -6.26 -4.65 2.61
N ILE A 155 -4.92 -4.59 2.58
CA ILE A 155 -4.08 -5.78 2.63
C ILE A 155 -4.29 -6.59 3.91
N LEU A 156 -4.32 -5.92 5.06
CA LEU A 156 -4.48 -6.57 6.38
C LEU A 156 -5.87 -7.19 6.53
N ILE A 157 -6.92 -6.46 6.13
CA ILE A 157 -8.30 -6.95 6.07
C ILE A 157 -8.41 -8.21 5.22
N ASN A 158 -7.83 -8.19 4.02
CA ASN A 158 -7.87 -9.32 3.11
C ASN A 158 -7.13 -10.54 3.69
N HIS A 159 -6.04 -10.32 4.43
CA HIS A 159 -5.29 -11.38 5.10
C HIS A 159 -6.07 -12.01 6.28
N ASP A 160 -6.65 -11.18 7.16
CA ASP A 160 -7.47 -11.65 8.27
C ASP A 160 -8.66 -12.47 7.76
N TYR A 161 -9.29 -12.02 6.67
CA TYR A 161 -10.34 -12.76 6.00
C TYR A 161 -9.84 -14.11 5.45
N TRP A 162 -8.64 -14.16 4.88
CA TRP A 162 -8.04 -15.41 4.40
C TRP A 162 -7.72 -16.39 5.54
N LEU A 163 -7.21 -15.92 6.68
CA LEU A 163 -6.90 -16.74 7.86
C LEU A 163 -8.15 -17.40 8.45
N ILE A 164 -9.22 -16.62 8.62
CA ILE A 164 -10.53 -17.11 9.10
C ILE A 164 -11.08 -18.21 8.18
N ASN A 165 -10.75 -18.15 6.88
CA ASN A 165 -11.26 -19.07 5.87
C ASN A 165 -10.39 -20.29 5.60
N SER A 166 -9.08 -20.19 5.87
CA SER A 166 -8.09 -21.24 5.59
C SER A 166 -7.80 -22.11 6.81
N GLY A 167 -8.02 -21.59 8.02
CA GLY A 167 -7.93 -22.32 9.28
C GLY A 167 -9.24 -23.04 9.65
N GLY A 168 -9.51 -24.19 9.03
CA GLY A 168 -10.72 -24.96 9.35
C GLY A 168 -10.77 -26.36 8.74
N GLY A 169 -9.98 -27.28 9.30
CA GLY A 169 -10.27 -28.71 9.14
C GLY A 169 -11.62 -29.04 9.79
N GLY A 170 -12.62 -29.47 9.00
CA GLY A 170 -13.80 -30.18 9.52
C GLY A 170 -15.19 -29.83 8.97
N GLY A 171 -15.37 -28.76 8.17
CA GLY A 171 -16.73 -28.25 7.84
C GLY A 171 -17.11 -28.12 6.35
N ARG A 172 -16.38 -28.77 5.43
CA ARG A 172 -16.31 -28.37 4.00
C ARG A 172 -17.59 -28.47 3.14
N GLY A 173 -18.67 -29.10 3.59
CA GLY A 173 -19.90 -29.22 2.78
C GLY A 173 -20.96 -28.16 3.05
N ARG A 174 -21.06 -27.69 4.30
CA ARG A 174 -22.19 -26.88 4.78
C ARG A 174 -21.91 -25.39 4.62
N GLN A 175 -20.72 -24.94 5.03
CA GLN A 175 -20.32 -23.52 5.01
C GLN A 175 -20.13 -22.93 3.60
N ARG A 176 -19.75 -23.72 2.59
CA ARG A 176 -19.67 -23.22 1.19
C ARG A 176 -21.06 -22.93 0.61
N LYS A 177 -22.07 -23.71 0.99
CA LYS A 177 -23.47 -23.54 0.57
C LYS A 177 -24.08 -22.32 1.26
N ASP A 178 -23.79 -22.16 2.55
CA ASP A 178 -24.24 -21.00 3.35
C ASP A 178 -23.62 -19.69 2.83
N ARG A 179 -22.39 -19.71 2.32
CA ARG A 179 -21.72 -18.53 1.71
C ARG A 179 -22.32 -18.04 0.40
N VAL A 180 -22.58 -18.94 -0.55
CA VAL A 180 -23.25 -18.57 -1.80
C VAL A 180 -24.65 -18.03 -1.49
N GLN A 181 -25.31 -18.63 -0.50
CA GLN A 181 -26.61 -18.17 -0.04
C GLN A 181 -26.54 -16.77 0.59
N ASN A 182 -25.51 -16.46 1.39
CA ASN A 182 -25.39 -15.16 2.07
C ASN A 182 -25.04 -14.01 1.12
N VAL A 183 -24.12 -14.22 0.16
CA VAL A 183 -23.81 -13.20 -0.86
C VAL A 183 -25.02 -12.96 -1.77
N HIS A 184 -25.75 -14.03 -2.12
CA HIS A 184 -26.99 -13.91 -2.88
C HIS A 184 -28.05 -13.14 -2.10
N ARG A 185 -28.24 -13.43 -0.80
CA ARG A 185 -29.17 -12.69 0.08
C ARG A 185 -28.83 -11.20 0.19
N ILE A 186 -27.55 -10.85 0.33
CA ILE A 186 -27.13 -9.44 0.39
C ILE A 186 -27.42 -8.72 -0.94
N ARG A 187 -27.14 -9.37 -2.07
CA ARG A 187 -27.45 -8.81 -3.39
C ARG A 187 -28.96 -8.59 -3.56
N GLU A 188 -29.77 -9.57 -3.20
CA GLU A 188 -31.23 -9.49 -3.22
C GLU A 188 -31.75 -8.37 -2.30
N ILE A 189 -31.18 -8.19 -1.09
CA ILE A 189 -31.55 -7.07 -0.22
C ILE A 189 -31.26 -5.73 -0.91
N ILE A 190 -30.07 -5.54 -1.49
CA ILE A 190 -29.69 -4.28 -2.15
C ILE A 190 -30.62 -3.99 -3.33
N GLU A 191 -30.94 -5.01 -4.12
CA GLU A 191 -31.84 -4.88 -5.27
C GLU A 191 -33.26 -4.53 -4.82
N ASN A 192 -33.79 -5.20 -3.80
CA ASN A 192 -35.10 -4.88 -3.23
C ASN A 192 -35.15 -3.46 -2.64
N VAL A 193 -34.11 -3.04 -1.93
CA VAL A 193 -34.00 -1.68 -1.38
C VAL A 193 -33.96 -0.64 -2.50
N ARG A 194 -33.17 -0.88 -3.56
CA ARG A 194 -33.13 0.01 -4.73
C ARG A 194 -34.47 0.11 -5.44
N GLU A 195 -35.16 -1.01 -5.62
CA GLU A 195 -36.48 -1.03 -6.26
C GLU A 195 -37.55 -0.35 -5.41
N LEU A 196 -37.46 -0.43 -4.08
CA LEU A 196 -38.32 0.33 -3.17
C LEU A 196 -38.10 1.84 -3.35
N PHE A 197 -36.84 2.30 -3.32
CA PHE A 197 -36.53 3.72 -3.51
C PHE A 197 -36.80 4.24 -4.93
N ALA A 198 -36.81 3.36 -5.94
CA ALA A 198 -37.09 3.74 -7.32
C ALA A 198 -38.59 3.86 -7.62
N LYS A 199 -39.44 3.10 -6.92
CA LYS A 199 -40.88 3.01 -7.21
C LYS A 199 -41.79 3.73 -6.22
N TYR A 200 -41.36 3.90 -4.98
CA TYR A 200 -42.20 4.46 -3.91
C TYR A 200 -41.61 5.78 -3.43
N ASP A 201 -42.46 6.78 -3.21
CA ASP A 201 -42.03 8.11 -2.78
C ASP A 201 -41.94 8.17 -1.27
N ASN A 202 -40.76 8.55 -0.75
CA ASN A 202 -40.51 8.70 0.69
C ASN A 202 -41.44 9.72 1.38
N HIS A 203 -42.18 10.55 0.64
CA HIS A 203 -43.10 11.56 1.17
C HIS A 203 -44.58 11.20 1.00
N ASN A 204 -44.93 10.09 0.34
CA ASN A 204 -46.31 9.70 0.08
C ASN A 204 -46.64 8.31 0.64
N LEU A 205 -47.02 8.23 1.92
CA LEU A 205 -47.32 6.98 2.64
C LEU A 205 -48.58 6.22 2.16
N MET A 206 -49.27 6.70 1.12
CA MET A 206 -50.51 6.11 0.61
C MET A 206 -50.28 5.15 -0.58
N ASP A 207 -49.04 4.99 -1.04
CA ASP A 207 -48.65 4.09 -2.13
C ASP A 207 -48.17 2.71 -1.65
N VAL A 208 -48.30 2.44 -0.35
CA VAL A 208 -47.91 1.17 0.29
C VAL A 208 -48.87 0.06 -0.14
N ASP A 209 -48.42 -0.75 -1.09
CA ASP A 209 -49.15 -1.90 -1.60
C ASP A 209 -48.62 -3.23 -1.02
N SER A 210 -49.31 -4.33 -1.35
CA SER A 210 -48.92 -5.67 -0.90
C SER A 210 -47.50 -6.05 -1.32
N ILE A 211 -47.01 -5.48 -2.43
CA ILE A 211 -45.67 -5.72 -2.97
C ILE A 211 -44.62 -5.00 -2.13
N PHE A 212 -44.89 -3.76 -1.70
CA PHE A 212 -44.05 -3.02 -0.76
C PHE A 212 -43.86 -3.81 0.55
N LEU A 213 -44.96 -4.27 1.16
CA LEU A 213 -44.91 -5.01 2.42
C LEU A 213 -44.16 -6.34 2.28
N LEU A 214 -44.32 -7.04 1.15
CA LEU A 214 -43.61 -8.28 0.86
C LEU A 214 -42.10 -8.06 0.76
N ARG A 215 -41.67 -7.00 0.06
CA ARG A 215 -40.26 -6.65 -0.09
C ARG A 215 -39.66 -6.18 1.21
N LEU A 216 -40.40 -5.40 2.00
CA LEU A 216 -39.96 -4.95 3.32
C LEU A 216 -39.82 -6.13 4.30
N SER A 217 -40.78 -7.06 4.34
CA SER A 217 -40.68 -8.29 5.14
C SER A 217 -39.46 -9.10 4.75
N TYR A 218 -39.23 -9.28 3.44
CA TYR A 218 -38.08 -10.00 2.92
C TYR A 218 -36.75 -9.33 3.30
N ILE A 219 -36.65 -8.00 3.20
CA ILE A 219 -35.48 -7.23 3.62
C ILE A 219 -35.26 -7.42 5.14
N LEU A 220 -36.30 -7.28 5.96
CA LEU A 220 -36.19 -7.40 7.42
C LEU A 220 -35.81 -8.82 7.86
N GLU A 221 -36.38 -9.85 7.26
CA GLU A 221 -36.05 -11.25 7.55
C GLU A 221 -34.60 -11.58 7.22
N ASN A 222 -34.11 -11.10 6.06
CA ASN A 222 -32.73 -11.34 5.66
C ASN A 222 -31.72 -10.46 6.42
N ILE A 223 -32.08 -9.22 6.77
CA ILE A 223 -31.28 -8.38 7.68
C ILE A 223 -31.19 -9.01 9.07
N PHE A 224 -32.28 -9.55 9.60
CA PHE A 224 -32.30 -10.23 10.89
C PHE A 224 -31.46 -11.52 10.87
N PHE A 225 -31.51 -12.27 9.78
CA PHE A 225 -30.65 -13.43 9.55
C PHE A 225 -29.17 -13.06 9.53
N ILE A 226 -28.80 -11.99 8.80
CA ILE A 226 -27.43 -11.46 8.75
C ILE A 226 -26.99 -10.96 10.14
N ARG A 227 -27.86 -10.23 10.86
CA ARG A 227 -27.61 -9.72 12.21
C ARG A 227 -27.38 -10.84 13.23
N ASN A 228 -28.03 -11.98 13.09
CA ASN A 228 -27.85 -13.13 14.00
C ASN A 228 -26.63 -14.00 13.66
N HIS A 229 -26.14 -13.96 12.41
CA HIS A 229 -24.88 -14.61 11.99
C HIS A 229 -23.68 -13.63 11.97
N TYR A 230 -23.89 -12.42 12.49
CA TYR A 230 -22.94 -11.31 12.49
C TYR A 230 -21.69 -11.56 13.35
N LYS A 231 -21.73 -12.52 14.27
CA LYS A 231 -20.57 -12.96 15.07
C LYS A 231 -19.47 -13.62 14.22
N GLU A 232 -19.77 -14.00 12.98
CA GLU A 232 -18.82 -14.56 12.02
C GLU A 232 -18.27 -13.53 11.03
N LEU A 233 -18.71 -12.27 11.12
CA LEU A 233 -18.15 -11.14 10.39
C LEU A 233 -17.22 -10.36 11.35
N PRO A 234 -15.98 -10.05 10.94
CA PRO A 234 -15.05 -9.34 11.81
C PRO A 234 -15.61 -7.96 12.18
N LEU A 235 -15.94 -7.80 13.47
CA LEU A 235 -16.60 -6.61 14.06
C LEU A 235 -15.95 -5.28 13.65
N HIS A 236 -14.63 -5.28 13.39
CA HIS A 236 -13.91 -4.05 13.02
C HIS A 236 -14.32 -3.47 11.65
N HIS A 237 -14.89 -4.29 10.75
CA HIS A 237 -15.23 -3.84 9.39
C HIS A 237 -16.55 -3.08 9.35
N VAL A 238 -17.46 -3.34 10.30
CA VAL A 238 -18.75 -2.67 10.31
C VAL A 238 -18.70 -1.41 11.17
N GLU A 239 -17.90 -1.39 12.24
CA GLU A 239 -17.60 -0.14 12.96
C GLU A 239 -16.90 0.88 12.03
N PHE A 240 -16.02 0.42 11.13
CA PHE A 240 -15.34 1.29 10.16
C PHE A 240 -16.28 1.86 9.08
N CYS A 241 -17.21 1.06 8.55
CA CYS A 241 -18.18 1.55 7.55
C CYS A 241 -19.24 2.50 8.13
N ILE A 242 -19.46 2.47 9.45
CA ILE A 242 -20.45 3.31 10.14
C ILE A 242 -19.80 4.53 10.83
N GLY A 243 -18.50 4.47 11.14
CA GLY A 243 -17.78 5.53 11.86
C GLY A 243 -17.31 6.73 11.03
N ASN A 244 -17.57 6.75 9.72
CA ASN A 244 -17.27 7.88 8.83
C ASN A 244 -18.55 8.60 8.38
N THR A 245 -19.32 9.09 9.34
CA THR A 245 -20.29 10.19 9.17
C THR A 245 -20.11 11.22 10.27
#